data_AF-A0A9P2DRD1-F1
#
_entry.id   AF-A0A9P2DRD1-F1
#
_cell.length_a   1.000
_cell.length_b   1.000
_cell.length_c   1.000
_cell.angle_alpha   90.00
_cell.angle_beta   90.00
_cell.angle_gamma   90.00
#
_symmetry.space_group_name_H-M   'P 1'
#
loop_
_entity.id
_entity.type
_entity.pdbx_description
1 polymer ?
#
loop_
_entity_poly.entity_id
_entity_poly.type
_entity_poly.pdbx_seq_one_letter_code
_entity_poly.pdbx_strand_id
1 'polypeptide(L)'
;MEQILLVDGYNVIGAWPELSYLKDRDLEAARDKLVEWMAEYQSYTGYRVVVVFDAQFVRGVKRKSKKYQVEVVFTHEDETADEYIEQKAIEWKNVRTQIMVATSDYTEQWAIFGQGALRISSRELLFEIQEMSKQIGKKIKRIQEEMPKSNLNLDSDVISQLEKWRRGEE
;
A
#
# COMPACT_ATOMS: atom_id res chain seq x y z
N MET A 1 -11.73 5.18 15.81
CA MET A 1 -12.29 5.68 14.54
C MET A 1 -11.61 4.88 13.46
N GLU A 2 -12.36 4.10 12.69
CA GLU A 2 -11.83 3.28 11.61
C GLU A 2 -11.51 4.18 10.41
N GLN A 3 -10.35 3.98 9.78
CA GLN A 3 -9.95 4.74 8.61
C GLN A 3 -10.00 3.85 7.38
N ILE A 4 -10.71 4.32 6.36
CA ILE A 4 -10.91 3.61 5.10
C ILE A 4 -10.34 4.48 3.98
N LEU A 5 -9.42 3.93 3.20
CA LEU A 5 -8.87 4.55 2.00
C LEU A 5 -9.44 3.86 0.77
N LEU A 6 -10.25 4.59 0.00
CA LEU A 6 -10.71 4.21 -1.33
C LEU A 6 -9.72 4.76 -2.35
N VAL A 7 -9.23 3.92 -3.25
CA VAL A 7 -8.21 4.30 -4.23
C VAL A 7 -8.73 4.08 -5.63
N ASP A 8 -8.81 5.15 -6.44
CA ASP A 8 -8.97 5.00 -7.88
C ASP A 8 -7.64 4.51 -8.48
N GLY A 9 -7.62 3.24 -8.85
CA GLY A 9 -6.42 2.57 -9.29
C GLY A 9 -5.85 3.12 -10.59
N TYR A 10 -6.68 3.47 -11.57
CA TYR A 10 -6.17 3.94 -12.87
C TYR A 10 -5.70 5.39 -12.80
N ASN A 11 -6.38 6.22 -12.00
CA ASN A 11 -5.91 7.57 -11.73
C ASN A 11 -4.55 7.57 -11.02
N VAL A 12 -4.40 6.73 -9.98
CA VAL A 12 -3.13 6.59 -9.27
C VAL A 12 -2.02 6.04 -10.16
N ILE A 13 -2.29 5.00 -10.95
CA ILE A 13 -1.32 4.45 -11.92
C ILE A 13 -0.88 5.54 -12.90
N GLY A 14 -1.80 6.34 -13.43
CA GLY A 14 -1.48 7.42 -14.36
C GLY A 14 -0.64 8.54 -13.73
N ALA A 15 -0.87 8.82 -12.44
CA ALA A 15 -0.23 9.92 -11.72
C ALA A 15 1.18 9.58 -11.19
N TRP A 16 1.47 8.30 -10.92
CA TRP A 16 2.73 7.87 -10.31
C TRP A 16 3.78 7.55 -11.38
N PRO A 17 4.95 8.21 -11.40
CA PRO A 17 5.91 8.05 -12.49
C PRO A 17 6.31 6.61 -12.80
N GLU A 18 6.55 5.80 -11.75
CA GLU A 18 6.93 4.38 -11.90
C GLU A 18 5.79 3.54 -12.48
N LEU A 19 4.56 3.71 -11.96
CA LEU A 19 3.40 2.97 -12.44
C LEU A 19 2.97 3.40 -13.83
N SER A 20 3.06 4.69 -14.13
CA SER A 20 2.70 5.27 -15.44
C SER A 20 3.64 4.74 -16.52
N TYR A 21 4.94 4.66 -16.23
CA TYR A 21 5.91 4.02 -17.11
C TYR A 21 5.66 2.52 -17.32
N LEU A 22 5.26 1.80 -16.26
CA LEU A 22 4.89 0.40 -16.36
C LEU A 22 3.61 0.21 -17.18
N LYS A 23 2.60 1.06 -16.98
CA LYS A 23 1.31 1.02 -17.66
C LYS A 23 1.46 1.00 -19.18
N ASP A 24 2.38 1.79 -19.71
CA ASP A 24 2.62 1.91 -21.16
C ASP A 24 3.19 0.62 -21.78
N ARG A 25 3.68 -0.30 -20.95
CA ARG A 25 4.28 -1.59 -21.36
C ARG A 25 3.41 -2.77 -21.00
N ASP A 26 2.94 -2.78 -19.75
CA ASP A 26 2.19 -3.84 -19.13
C ASP A 26 1.30 -3.24 -18.03
N LEU A 27 0.03 -3.05 -18.39
CA LEU A 27 -0.96 -2.54 -17.45
C LEU A 27 -1.25 -3.50 -16.31
N GLU A 28 -1.13 -4.81 -16.52
CA GLU A 28 -1.31 -5.79 -15.45
C GLU A 28 -0.20 -5.67 -14.42
N ALA A 29 1.05 -5.55 -14.87
CA ALA A 29 2.19 -5.30 -13.98
C ALA A 29 2.04 -3.99 -13.18
N ALA A 30 1.52 -2.93 -13.79
CA ALA A 30 1.25 -1.68 -13.09
C ALA A 30 0.18 -1.84 -12.00
N ARG A 31 -0.88 -2.60 -12.25
CA ARG A 31 -1.90 -2.92 -11.24
C ARG A 31 -1.33 -3.74 -10.09
N ASP A 32 -0.59 -4.79 -10.41
CA ASP A 32 0.04 -5.65 -9.39
C ASP A 32 0.99 -4.84 -8.49
N LYS A 33 1.77 -3.93 -9.10
CA LYS A 33 2.67 -3.06 -8.37
C LYS A 33 1.94 -2.06 -7.48
N LEU A 34 0.83 -1.49 -7.97
CA LEU A 34 -0.01 -0.63 -7.14
C LEU A 34 -0.57 -1.41 -5.92
N VAL A 35 -1.10 -2.61 -6.14
CA VAL A 35 -1.68 -3.42 -5.06
C VAL A 35 -0.61 -3.80 -4.03
N GLU A 36 0.61 -4.10 -4.45
CA GLU A 36 1.75 -4.33 -3.55
C GLU A 36 2.00 -3.11 -2.64
N TRP A 37 2.13 -1.92 -3.23
CA TRP A 37 2.34 -0.68 -2.45
C TRP A 37 1.18 -0.34 -1.51
N MET A 38 -0.05 -0.60 -1.94
CA MET A 38 -1.23 -0.44 -1.08
C MET A 38 -1.25 -1.44 0.07
N ALA A 39 -0.69 -2.63 -0.12
CA ALA A 39 -0.61 -3.64 0.94
C ALA A 39 0.39 -3.26 2.01
N GLU A 40 1.53 -2.71 1.61
CA GLU A 40 2.51 -2.12 2.52
C GLU A 40 1.90 -0.95 3.28
N TYR A 41 1.20 -0.05 2.59
CA TYR A 41 0.53 1.10 3.20
C TYR A 41 -0.52 0.66 4.23
N GLN A 42 -1.41 -0.29 3.87
CA GLN A 42 -2.38 -0.88 4.80
C GLN A 42 -1.69 -1.48 6.02
N SER A 43 -0.61 -2.24 5.83
CA SER A 43 0.10 -2.91 6.93
C SER A 43 0.76 -1.93 7.89
N TYR A 44 1.26 -0.81 7.38
CA TYR A 44 1.92 0.22 8.18
C TYR A 44 0.93 1.13 8.92
N THR A 45 -0.10 1.60 8.22
CA THR A 45 -1.09 2.55 8.76
C THR A 45 -2.20 1.88 9.56
N GLY A 46 -2.49 0.62 9.28
CA GLY A 46 -3.67 -0.08 9.78
C GLY A 46 -4.99 0.36 9.13
N TYR A 47 -4.94 1.16 8.07
CA TYR A 47 -6.15 1.60 7.35
C TYR A 47 -6.72 0.44 6.55
N ARG A 48 -8.05 0.36 6.43
CA ARG A 48 -8.66 -0.52 5.44
C ARG A 48 -8.47 0.10 4.06
N VAL A 49 -7.74 -0.56 3.18
CA VAL A 49 -7.47 -0.06 1.82
C VAL A 49 -8.28 -0.86 0.81
N VAL A 50 -9.02 -0.15 -0.05
CA VAL A 50 -9.78 -0.71 -1.16
C VAL A 50 -9.33 -0.05 -2.45
N VAL A 51 -8.78 -0.85 -3.37
CA VAL A 51 -8.33 -0.40 -4.69
C VAL A 51 -9.40 -0.75 -5.72
N VAL A 52 -9.90 0.25 -6.43
CA VAL A 52 -10.97 0.12 -7.42
C VAL A 52 -10.37 0.32 -8.81
N PHE A 53 -10.62 -0.63 -9.70
CA PHE A 53 -10.24 -0.58 -11.11
C PHE A 53 -11.48 -0.61 -11.98
N ASP A 54 -11.58 0.30 -12.94
CA ASP A 54 -12.65 0.32 -13.92
C ASP A 54 -12.60 -0.91 -14.85
N ALA A 55 -13.73 -1.58 -15.02
CA ALA A 55 -13.91 -2.78 -15.83
C ALA A 55 -13.53 -2.59 -17.31
N GLN A 56 -13.67 -1.37 -17.84
CA GLN A 56 -13.43 -1.07 -19.26
C GLN A 56 -11.98 -1.39 -19.70
N PHE A 57 -11.05 -1.43 -18.74
CA PHE A 57 -9.63 -1.72 -18.95
C PHE A 57 -9.24 -3.17 -18.57
N VAL A 58 -10.22 -4.06 -18.36
CA VAL A 58 -10.05 -5.43 -17.87
C VAL A 58 -10.41 -6.46 -18.95
N ARG A 59 -9.93 -6.29 -20.18
CA ARG A 59 -10.11 -7.33 -21.21
C ARG A 59 -9.17 -8.51 -20.96
N GLY A 60 -9.74 -9.67 -20.62
CA GLY A 60 -9.03 -10.96 -20.60
C GLY A 60 -8.38 -11.40 -19.29
N VAL A 61 -8.61 -10.71 -18.17
CA VAL A 61 -7.95 -11.04 -16.89
C VAL A 61 -8.54 -12.30 -16.27
N LYS A 62 -7.75 -13.39 -16.26
CA LYS A 62 -8.01 -14.59 -15.47
C LYS A 62 -7.83 -14.25 -13.98
N ARG A 63 -8.81 -14.67 -13.17
CA ARG A 63 -8.93 -14.37 -11.74
C ARG A 63 -7.71 -14.75 -10.87
N LYS A 64 -7.53 -13.87 -9.86
CA LYS A 64 -7.03 -14.06 -8.48
C LYS A 64 -5.52 -14.27 -8.30
N SER A 65 -4.85 -13.21 -7.85
CA SER A 65 -3.83 -13.33 -6.82
C SER A 65 -4.42 -12.86 -5.48
N LYS A 66 -4.66 -13.79 -4.56
CA LYS A 66 -4.99 -13.51 -3.13
C LYS A 66 -3.71 -13.12 -2.37
N LYS A 67 -2.77 -12.45 -3.03
CA LYS A 67 -1.39 -12.33 -2.53
C LYS A 67 -1.26 -11.28 -1.44
N TYR A 68 -2.23 -10.36 -1.35
CA TYR A 68 -2.19 -9.21 -0.46
C TYR A 68 -3.50 -9.09 0.33
N GLN A 69 -3.41 -8.52 1.54
CA GLN A 69 -4.58 -8.27 2.41
C GLN A 69 -5.45 -7.09 1.95
N VAL A 70 -5.09 -6.45 0.83
CA VAL A 70 -5.82 -5.32 0.24
C VAL A 70 -7.04 -5.82 -0.51
N GLU A 71 -8.15 -5.12 -0.35
CA GLU A 71 -9.35 -5.39 -1.12
C GLU A 71 -9.20 -4.79 -2.52
N VAL A 72 -9.31 -5.63 -3.55
CA VAL A 72 -9.25 -5.19 -4.96
C VAL A 72 -10.60 -5.43 -5.60
N VAL A 73 -11.19 -4.34 -6.10
CA VAL A 73 -12.49 -4.35 -6.76
C VAL A 73 -12.30 -3.99 -8.23
N PHE A 74 -12.95 -4.74 -9.10
CA PHE A 74 -13.17 -4.36 -10.49
C PHE A 74 -14.64 -4.00 -10.65
N THR A 75 -14.94 -2.83 -11.21
CA THR A 75 -16.33 -2.38 -11.39
C THR A 75 -17.07 -3.25 -12.41
N HIS A 76 -18.35 -2.99 -12.62
CA HIS A 76 -19.12 -3.55 -13.73
C HIS A 76 -18.81 -2.82 -15.05
N GLU A 77 -19.10 -3.44 -16.21
CA GLU A 77 -18.86 -2.80 -17.52
C GLU A 77 -19.63 -1.48 -17.73
N ASP A 78 -20.77 -1.33 -17.03
CA ASP A 78 -21.65 -0.15 -17.08
C ASP A 78 -21.45 0.79 -15.88
N GLU A 79 -20.40 0.62 -15.08
CA GLU A 79 -20.13 1.39 -13.85
C GLU A 79 -18.67 1.87 -13.83
N THR A 80 -18.46 3.15 -13.57
CA THR A 80 -17.10 3.72 -13.44
C THR A 80 -16.53 3.54 -12.03
N ALA A 81 -15.19 3.62 -11.90
CA ALA A 81 -14.54 3.59 -10.60
C ALA A 81 -15.05 4.72 -9.68
N ASP A 82 -15.24 5.91 -10.24
CA ASP A 82 -15.78 7.10 -9.56
C ASP A 82 -17.17 6.81 -8.97
N GLU A 83 -18.10 6.29 -9.78
CA GLU A 83 -19.46 5.94 -9.34
C GLU A 83 -19.46 4.92 -8.19
N TYR A 84 -18.62 3.88 -8.31
CA TYR A 84 -18.48 2.87 -7.26
C TYR A 84 -17.92 3.48 -5.97
N ILE A 85 -16.88 4.32 -6.06
CA ILE A 85 -16.25 4.98 -4.91
C ILE A 85 -17.24 5.91 -4.23
N GLU A 86 -17.99 6.72 -4.98
CA GLU A 86 -19.03 7.59 -4.43
C GLU A 86 -20.10 6.79 -3.69
N GLN A 87 -20.62 5.72 -4.29
CA GLN A 87 -21.62 4.87 -3.65
C GLN A 87 -21.08 4.27 -2.34
N LYS A 88 -19.86 3.74 -2.35
CA LYS A 88 -19.24 3.14 -1.15
C LYS A 88 -18.88 4.15 -0.09
N ALA A 89 -18.48 5.36 -0.49
CA ALA A 89 -18.26 6.45 0.45
C ALA A 89 -19.54 6.80 1.22
N ILE A 90 -20.70 6.84 0.55
CA ILE A 90 -22.00 7.03 1.22
C ILE A 90 -22.34 5.85 2.12
N GLU A 91 -22.24 4.63 1.57
CA GLU A 91 -22.68 3.40 2.24
C GLU A 91 -21.92 3.14 3.54
N TRP A 92 -20.60 3.36 3.53
CA TRP A 92 -19.74 3.06 4.69
C TRP A 92 -19.65 4.21 5.69
N LYS A 93 -20.12 5.40 5.32
CA LYS A 93 -20.08 6.58 6.20
C LYS A 93 -20.90 6.35 7.45
N ASN A 94 -20.24 6.41 8.59
CA ASN A 94 -20.85 6.49 9.91
C ASN A 94 -19.99 7.32 10.88
N VAL A 95 -20.51 7.56 12.09
CA VAL A 95 -19.86 8.39 13.12
C VAL A 95 -18.49 7.86 13.57
N ARG A 96 -18.21 6.57 13.34
CA ARG A 96 -16.96 5.91 13.75
C ARG A 96 -15.98 5.70 12.60
N THR A 97 -16.32 6.04 11.37
CA THR A 97 -15.48 5.85 10.18
C THR A 97 -15.06 7.17 9.56
N GLN A 98 -13.78 7.31 9.24
CA GLN A 98 -13.27 8.35 8.37
C GLN A 98 -12.95 7.74 7.00
N ILE A 99 -13.61 8.24 5.97
CA ILE A 99 -13.37 7.80 4.58
C ILE A 99 -12.44 8.81 3.93
N MET A 100 -11.44 8.30 3.23
CA MET A 100 -10.52 9.06 2.39
C MET A 100 -10.54 8.48 0.98
N VAL A 101 -10.52 9.35 -0.03
CA VAL A 101 -10.51 8.96 -1.44
C VAL A 101 -9.22 9.47 -2.09
N ALA A 102 -8.45 8.56 -2.67
CA ALA A 102 -7.23 8.87 -3.41
C ALA A 102 -7.52 9.05 -4.89
N THR A 103 -7.50 10.31 -5.34
CA THR A 103 -7.81 10.71 -6.71
C THR A 103 -7.12 12.03 -7.05
N SER A 104 -6.66 12.18 -8.29
CA SER A 104 -6.10 13.42 -8.83
C SER A 104 -7.09 14.21 -9.69
N ASP A 105 -8.23 13.64 -10.09
CA ASP A 105 -9.15 14.37 -10.95
C ASP A 105 -9.88 15.49 -10.18
N TYR A 106 -10.19 16.57 -10.89
CA TYR A 106 -10.82 17.77 -10.33
C TYR A 106 -12.34 17.65 -10.28
N THR A 107 -12.93 16.76 -11.10
CA THR A 107 -14.37 16.46 -11.14
C THR A 107 -14.89 15.93 -9.80
N GLU A 108 -14.07 15.17 -9.08
CA GLU A 108 -14.47 14.45 -7.87
C GLU A 108 -14.45 15.28 -6.57
N GLN A 109 -13.91 16.51 -6.56
CA GLN A 109 -13.83 17.28 -5.31
C GLN A 109 -15.21 17.57 -4.70
N TRP A 110 -16.19 17.93 -5.51
CA TRP A 110 -17.46 18.44 -5.00
C TRP A 110 -18.39 17.35 -4.46
N ALA A 111 -18.38 16.16 -5.06
CA ALA A 111 -19.21 15.04 -4.63
C ALA A 111 -18.74 14.44 -3.30
N ILE A 112 -17.42 14.29 -3.13
CA ILE A 112 -16.79 13.66 -1.95
C ILE A 112 -16.93 14.53 -0.70
N PHE A 113 -16.70 15.86 -0.81
CA PHE A 113 -16.79 16.77 0.33
C PHE A 113 -18.22 16.98 0.83
N GLY A 114 -19.22 17.01 -0.08
CA GLY A 114 -20.63 17.12 0.30
C GLY A 114 -21.10 15.97 1.21
N GLN A 115 -20.38 14.85 1.19
CA GLN A 115 -20.68 13.65 1.92
C GLN A 115 -19.74 13.44 3.12
N GLY A 116 -18.81 14.35 3.42
CA GLY A 116 -17.93 14.26 4.60
C GLY A 116 -16.79 13.25 4.48
N ALA A 117 -16.53 12.73 3.27
CA ALA A 117 -15.30 12.04 2.95
C ALA A 117 -14.17 13.06 2.69
N LEU A 118 -12.93 12.66 2.96
CA LEU A 118 -11.74 13.46 2.69
C LEU A 118 -11.13 13.04 1.35
N ARG A 119 -10.54 13.99 0.64
CA ARG A 119 -9.78 13.72 -0.57
C ARG A 119 -8.29 13.78 -0.26
N ILE A 120 -7.53 12.81 -0.74
CA ILE A 120 -6.07 12.86 -0.85
C ILE A 120 -5.70 12.81 -2.34
N SER A 121 -4.80 13.67 -2.79
CA SER A 121 -4.33 13.58 -4.17
C SER A 121 -3.42 12.36 -4.34
N SER A 122 -3.39 11.79 -5.56
CA SER A 122 -2.50 10.67 -5.86
C SER A 122 -1.04 11.03 -5.54
N ARG A 123 -0.62 12.28 -5.78
CA ARG A 123 0.74 12.75 -5.45
C ARG A 123 1.01 12.81 -3.95
N GLU A 124 0.04 13.27 -3.14
CA GLU A 124 0.17 13.27 -1.68
C GLU A 124 0.27 11.86 -1.13
N LEU A 125 -0.57 10.93 -1.62
CA LEU A 125 -0.50 9.53 -1.22
C LEU A 125 0.87 8.90 -1.56
N LEU A 126 1.43 9.21 -2.74
CA LEU A 126 2.78 8.76 -3.10
C LEU A 126 3.84 9.28 -2.12
N PHE A 127 3.74 10.55 -1.75
CA PHE A 127 4.66 11.16 -0.80
C PHE A 127 4.58 10.49 0.58
N GLU A 128 3.38 10.20 1.08
CA GLU A 128 3.20 9.48 2.33
C GLU A 128 3.87 8.09 2.30
N ILE A 129 3.66 7.34 1.22
CA ILE A 129 4.26 6.00 1.04
C ILE A 129 5.78 6.09 0.99
N GLN A 130 6.34 7.06 0.26
CA GLN A 130 7.78 7.24 0.18
C GLN A 130 8.38 7.61 1.54
N GLU A 131 7.71 8.45 2.32
CA GLU A 131 8.18 8.84 3.64
C GLU A 131 8.09 7.67 4.64
N MET A 132 7.00 6.90 4.60
CA MET A 132 6.85 5.64 5.32
C MET A 132 8.02 4.69 5.05
N SER A 133 8.33 4.43 3.77
CA SER A 133 9.42 3.53 3.39
C SER A 133 10.79 4.01 3.91
N LYS A 134 11.04 5.33 3.90
CA LYS A 134 12.26 5.90 4.52
C LYS A 134 12.28 5.69 6.04
N GLN A 135 11.17 5.87 6.72
CA GLN A 135 11.11 5.68 8.18
C GLN A 135 11.32 4.22 8.57
N ILE A 136 10.69 3.29 7.85
CA ILE A 136 10.91 1.84 8.02
C ILE A 136 12.40 1.51 7.81
N GLY A 137 13.01 2.01 6.74
CA GLY A 137 14.43 1.81 6.46
C GLY A 137 15.35 2.34 7.57
N LYS A 138 15.07 3.53 8.11
CA LYS A 138 15.81 4.09 9.25
C LYS A 138 15.66 3.23 10.51
N LYS A 139 14.45 2.75 10.80
CA LYS A 139 14.17 1.91 11.98
C LYS A 139 14.88 0.56 11.87
N ILE A 140 14.89 -0.07 10.70
CA ILE A 140 15.60 -1.33 10.45
C ILE A 140 17.11 -1.14 10.62
N LYS A 141 17.70 -0.07 10.06
CA LYS A 141 19.13 0.24 10.23
C LYS A 141 19.48 0.40 11.70
N ARG A 142 18.69 1.16 12.45
CA ARG A 142 18.88 1.33 13.89
C ARG A 142 18.82 0.02 14.66
N ILE A 143 17.85 -0.86 14.35
CA ILE A 143 17.77 -2.20 14.96
C ILE A 143 19.00 -3.05 14.63
N GLN A 144 19.53 -2.96 13.40
CA GLN A 144 20.75 -3.69 13.01
C GLN A 144 22.02 -3.13 13.66
N GLU A 145 22.05 -1.82 13.92
CA GLU A 145 23.14 -1.15 14.63
C GLU A 145 23.09 -1.42 16.15
N GLU A 146 21.89 -1.47 16.74
CA GLU A 146 21.66 -1.77 18.16
C GLU A 146 21.73 -3.28 18.47
N MET A 147 21.40 -4.14 17.49
CA MET A 147 21.59 -5.60 17.56
C MET A 147 22.54 -6.06 16.45
N PRO A 148 23.87 -6.02 16.67
CA PRO A 148 24.80 -6.67 15.76
C PRO A 148 24.41 -8.15 15.66
N LYS A 149 24.22 -8.65 14.43
CA LYS A 149 23.81 -10.03 14.16
C LYS A 149 24.71 -11.03 14.91
N SER A 150 24.23 -11.58 16.02
CA SER A 150 24.65 -12.90 16.49
C SER A 150 23.86 -13.97 15.73
N ASN A 151 23.89 -13.94 14.39
CA ASN A 151 23.43 -15.06 13.56
C ASN A 151 24.59 -16.03 13.34
N LEU A 152 25.11 -16.50 14.45
CA LEU A 152 26.08 -17.55 14.52
C LEU A 152 25.34 -18.72 15.16
N ASN A 153 24.81 -19.62 14.32
CA ASN A 153 24.57 -21.01 14.73
C ASN A 153 25.96 -21.63 14.93
N LEU A 154 26.67 -21.15 15.94
CA LEU A 154 27.95 -21.68 16.32
C LEU A 154 27.68 -22.87 17.20
N ASP A 155 28.29 -23.98 16.81
CA ASP A 155 28.34 -25.17 17.63
C ASP A 155 28.89 -24.79 19.01
N SER A 156 28.37 -25.44 20.05
CA SER A 156 28.68 -25.09 21.45
C SER A 156 30.18 -25.12 21.74
N ASP A 157 30.92 -25.96 21.00
CA ASP A 157 32.36 -26.08 21.06
C ASP A 157 33.10 -24.81 20.58
N VAL A 158 32.59 -24.16 19.53
CA VAL A 158 33.19 -22.92 19.00
C VAL A 158 32.98 -21.76 19.97
N ILE A 159 31.82 -21.71 20.63
CA ILE A 159 31.52 -20.73 21.67
C ILE A 159 32.47 -20.92 22.87
N SER A 160 32.73 -22.17 23.26
CA SER A 160 33.66 -22.47 24.36
C SER A 160 35.10 -22.09 24.02
N GLN A 161 35.55 -22.26 22.78
CA GLN A 161 36.91 -21.85 22.37
C GLN A 161 37.08 -20.34 22.35
N LEU A 162 36.08 -19.61 21.84
CA LEU A 162 36.11 -18.15 21.82
C LEU A 162 36.12 -17.56 23.24
N GLU A 163 35.41 -18.18 24.19
CA GLU A 163 35.44 -17.79 25.61
C GLU A 163 36.80 -18.06 26.27
N LYS A 164 37.51 -19.14 25.92
CA LYS A 164 38.88 -19.40 26.41
C LYS A 164 39.86 -18.35 25.91
N TRP A 165 39.81 -18.05 24.61
CA TRP A 165 40.64 -16.98 24.03
C TRP A 165 40.32 -15.60 24.62
N ARG A 166 39.04 -15.31 24.91
CA ARG A 166 38.64 -14.07 25.58
C ARG A 166 39.22 -13.95 27.00
N ARG A 167 39.40 -15.07 27.70
CA ARG A 167 40.03 -15.11 29.04
C ARG A 167 41.56 -15.20 29.01
N GLY A 168 42.17 -15.26 27.82
CA GLY A 168 43.61 -15.42 27.66
C GLY A 168 44.12 -16.81 28.03
N GLU A 169 43.23 -17.81 27.98
CA GLU A 169 43.54 -19.21 28.24
C GLU A 169 43.67 -19.93 26.89
N GLU A 170 44.81 -20.58 26.63
CA GLU A 170 45.02 -21.45 25.45
C GLU A 170 44.28 -22.79 25.60
#